data_AF-A0AAN7VJ61-F1
#
_entry.id   AF-A0AAN7VJ61-F1
#
_cell.length_a   1.000
_cell.length_b   1.000
_cell.length_c   1.000
_cell.angle_alpha   90.00
_cell.angle_beta   90.00
_cell.angle_gamma   90.00
#
_symmetry.space_group_name_H-M   'P 1'
#
loop_
_entity.id
_entity.type
_entity.pdbx_description
1 polymer ?
#
loop_
_entity_poly.entity_id
_entity_poly.type
_entity_poly.pdbx_seq_one_letter_code
_entity_poly.pdbx_strand_id
1 'polypeptide(L)'
;MVFNFPAFSYIIALIVDAFLIFFSLFHVIAFDELKTDYKNPIDQCNSLNPLVLPEYLLHLLFNVLFAAAGEWYSLLINMPLIAYHINRYRTRPVMSGPGLYDPTSIMNADTLTRCQREGWIKLAFYLLSFFYYLYGMIYCLIST
;
A
#
# COMPACT_ATOMS: atom_id res chain seq x y z
N MET A 1 -17.07 -28.16 3.93
CA MET A 1 -17.96 -27.04 3.53
C MET A 1 -17.16 -26.16 2.59
N VAL A 2 -17.66 -25.87 1.39
CA VAL A 2 -16.90 -25.27 0.26
C VAL A 2 -16.42 -23.84 0.54
N PHE A 3 -16.96 -23.17 1.56
CA PHE A 3 -16.50 -21.86 2.01
C PHE A 3 -15.75 -21.98 3.33
N ASN A 4 -14.43 -22.06 3.26
CA ASN A 4 -13.56 -22.03 4.42
C ASN A 4 -13.15 -20.58 4.73
N PHE A 5 -13.03 -20.23 6.01
CA PHE A 5 -12.69 -18.87 6.45
C PHE A 5 -11.38 -18.33 5.79
N PRO A 6 -10.33 -19.15 5.57
CA PRO A 6 -9.16 -18.73 4.79
C PRO A 6 -9.46 -18.33 3.35
N ALA A 7 -10.28 -19.11 2.62
CA ALA A 7 -10.63 -18.78 1.24
C ALA A 7 -11.37 -17.43 1.14
N PHE A 8 -12.27 -17.15 2.08
CA PHE A 8 -12.93 -15.86 2.19
C PHE A 8 -11.94 -14.71 2.45
N SER A 9 -10.94 -14.93 3.30
CA SER A 9 -9.90 -13.93 3.58
C SER A 9 -9.07 -13.59 2.34
N TYR A 10 -8.70 -14.59 1.52
CA TYR A 10 -7.96 -14.37 0.28
C TYR A 10 -8.81 -13.65 -0.78
N ILE A 11 -10.12 -13.92 -0.86
CA ILE A 11 -11.02 -13.20 -1.77
C ILE A 11 -11.07 -11.71 -1.41
N ILE A 12 -11.24 -11.37 -0.13
CA ILE A 12 -11.23 -9.98 0.33
C ILE A 12 -9.86 -9.35 0.08
N ALA A 13 -8.77 -10.05 0.39
CA ALA A 13 -7.42 -9.57 0.17
C ALA A 13 -7.18 -9.24 -1.31
N LEU A 14 -7.62 -10.08 -2.25
CA LEU A 14 -7.50 -9.82 -3.70
C LEU A 14 -8.23 -8.54 -4.12
N ILE A 15 -9.47 -8.34 -3.64
CA ILE A 15 -10.24 -7.14 -3.97
C ILE A 15 -9.55 -5.89 -3.43
N VAL A 16 -9.12 -5.93 -2.16
CA VAL A 16 -8.45 -4.80 -1.51
C VAL A 16 -7.09 -4.52 -2.15
N ASP A 17 -6.33 -5.56 -2.49
CA ASP A 17 -5.02 -5.44 -3.13
C ASP A 17 -5.13 -4.82 -4.53
N ALA A 18 -6.19 -5.12 -5.30
CA ALA A 18 -6.46 -4.44 -6.56
C ALA A 18 -6.65 -2.92 -6.38
N PHE A 19 -7.36 -2.49 -5.32
CA PHE A 19 -7.47 -1.07 -4.98
C PHE A 19 -6.13 -0.47 -4.55
N LEU A 20 -5.31 -1.21 -3.79
CA LEU A 20 -3.97 -0.77 -3.37
C LEU A 20 -3.01 -0.62 -4.55
N ILE A 21 -3.07 -1.50 -5.55
CA ILE A 21 -2.32 -1.36 -6.80
C ILE A 21 -2.70 -0.06 -7.51
N PHE A 22 -4.00 0.25 -7.61
CA PHE A 22 -4.47 1.49 -8.21
C PHE A 22 -3.96 2.72 -7.46
N PHE A 23 -4.02 2.72 -6.11
CA PHE A 23 -3.46 3.81 -5.31
C PHE A 23 -1.94 3.94 -5.46
N SER A 24 -1.22 2.82 -5.53
CA SER A 24 0.23 2.84 -5.77
C SER A 24 0.58 3.37 -7.16
N LEU A 25 -0.21 3.05 -8.19
CA LEU A 25 -0.05 3.63 -9.53
C LEU A 25 -0.30 5.13 -9.54
N PHE A 26 -1.39 5.58 -8.90
CA PHE A 26 -1.69 7.00 -8.75
C PHE A 26 -0.52 7.73 -8.06
N HIS A 27 0.07 7.13 -7.03
CA HIS A 27 1.23 7.66 -6.34
C HIS A 27 2.44 7.84 -7.27
N VAL A 28 2.79 6.81 -8.04
CA VAL A 28 3.93 6.85 -8.97
C VAL A 28 3.74 7.91 -10.04
N ILE A 29 2.55 7.96 -10.67
CA ILE A 29 2.22 8.95 -11.69
C ILE A 29 2.26 10.36 -11.09
N ALA A 30 1.69 10.55 -9.90
CA ALA A 30 1.65 11.84 -9.25
C ALA A 30 3.05 12.41 -8.96
N PHE A 31 4.02 11.55 -8.61
CA PHE A 31 5.41 11.96 -8.44
C PHE A 31 6.17 12.13 -9.77
N ASP A 32 5.78 11.46 -10.83
CA ASP A 32 6.33 11.68 -12.17
C ASP A 32 5.86 13.00 -12.78
N GLU A 33 4.58 13.37 -12.57
CA GLU A 33 4.03 14.69 -12.90
C GLU A 33 4.74 15.82 -12.14
N LEU A 34 5.08 15.59 -10.86
CA LEU A 34 5.85 16.55 -10.07
C LEU A 34 7.29 16.71 -10.60
N LYS A 35 7.90 15.62 -11.07
CA LYS A 35 9.26 15.64 -11.62
C LYS A 35 9.34 16.36 -12.96
N THR A 36 8.26 16.31 -13.74
CA THR A 36 8.14 16.96 -15.05
C THR A 36 7.60 18.39 -14.97
N ASP A 37 7.46 18.94 -13.75
CA ASP A 37 6.88 20.26 -13.46
C ASP A 37 5.49 20.49 -14.10
N TYR A 38 4.72 19.41 -14.30
CA TYR A 38 3.41 19.48 -14.94
C TYR A 38 2.34 20.09 -14.02
N LYS A 39 2.54 19.99 -12.69
CA LYS A 39 1.54 20.37 -11.69
C LYS A 39 2.18 20.95 -10.42
N ASN A 40 1.47 21.84 -9.74
CA ASN A 40 1.95 22.46 -8.50
C ASN A 40 2.13 21.43 -7.37
N PRO A 41 3.22 21.53 -6.58
CA PRO A 41 3.51 20.63 -5.46
C PRO A 41 2.45 20.70 -4.35
N ILE A 42 1.85 21.86 -4.13
CA ILE A 42 0.82 22.07 -3.11
C ILE A 42 -0.46 21.30 -3.47
N ASP A 43 -0.93 21.45 -4.70
CA ASP A 43 -2.15 20.78 -5.18
C ASP A 43 -1.98 19.25 -5.18
N GLN A 44 -0.78 18.78 -5.52
CA GLN A 44 -0.47 17.35 -5.50
C GLN A 44 -0.41 16.78 -4.08
N CYS A 45 0.24 17.48 -3.14
CA CYS A 45 0.28 17.05 -1.75
C CYS A 45 -1.13 17.03 -1.12
N ASN A 46 -1.99 18.00 -1.45
CA ASN A 46 -3.37 18.05 -0.96
C ASN A 46 -4.22 16.89 -1.51
N SER A 47 -3.94 16.41 -2.72
CA SER A 47 -4.61 15.25 -3.31
C SER A 47 -4.07 13.91 -2.76
N LEU A 48 -2.74 13.80 -2.57
CA LEU A 48 -2.09 12.57 -2.12
C LEU A 48 -2.24 12.31 -0.61
N ASN A 49 -2.08 13.32 0.24
CA ASN A 49 -2.11 13.16 1.70
C ASN A 49 -3.38 12.48 2.24
N PRO A 50 -4.61 12.80 1.79
CA PRO A 50 -5.80 12.12 2.28
C PRO A 50 -5.90 10.67 1.79
N LEU A 51 -5.18 10.27 0.73
CA LEU A 51 -5.19 8.90 0.19
C LEU A 51 -4.21 7.96 0.91
N VAL A 52 -3.15 8.50 1.53
CA VAL A 52 -2.16 7.69 2.27
C VAL A 52 -2.77 6.96 3.47
N LEU A 53 -3.67 7.62 4.20
CA LEU A 53 -4.33 7.01 5.37
C LEU A 53 -5.24 5.83 5.00
N PRO A 54 -6.15 5.95 4.01
CA PRO A 54 -6.90 4.83 3.46
C PRO A 54 -6.01 3.68 2.98
N GLU A 55 -4.90 3.95 2.29
CA GLU A 55 -3.96 2.90 1.86
C GLU A 55 -3.44 2.08 3.05
N TYR A 56 -2.97 2.76 4.11
CA TYR A 56 -2.40 2.09 5.28
C TYR A 56 -3.48 1.33 6.06
N LEU A 57 -4.68 1.90 6.16
CA LEU A 57 -5.81 1.28 6.83
C LEU A 57 -6.25 0.02 6.10
N LEU A 58 -6.42 0.08 4.77
CA LEU A 58 -6.80 -1.06 3.94
C LEU A 58 -5.74 -2.16 4.03
N HIS A 59 -4.45 -1.79 3.95
CA HIS A 59 -3.35 -2.74 4.06
C HIS A 59 -3.32 -3.44 5.43
N LEU A 60 -3.59 -2.71 6.50
CA LEU A 60 -3.65 -3.28 7.85
C LEU A 60 -4.89 -4.16 8.04
N LEU A 61 -6.05 -3.76 7.49
CA LEU A 61 -7.32 -4.46 7.65
C LEU A 61 -7.27 -5.88 7.10
N PHE A 62 -6.79 -6.07 5.86
CA PHE A 62 -6.73 -7.43 5.29
C PHE A 62 -5.66 -8.29 5.99
N ASN A 63 -4.59 -7.68 6.52
CA ASN A 63 -3.57 -8.41 7.28
C ASN A 63 -4.10 -8.88 8.65
N VAL A 64 -4.96 -8.10 9.30
CA VAL A 64 -5.69 -8.54 10.50
C VAL A 64 -6.62 -9.71 10.17
N LEU A 65 -7.26 -9.68 9.00
CA LEU A 65 -8.09 -10.78 8.53
C LEU A 65 -7.26 -12.06 8.28
N PHE A 66 -6.05 -11.96 7.72
CA PHE A 66 -5.13 -13.10 7.60
C PHE A 66 -4.67 -13.64 8.96
N ALA A 67 -4.43 -12.77 9.94
CA ALA A 67 -4.12 -13.19 11.30
C ALA A 67 -5.27 -14.00 11.91
N ALA A 68 -6.51 -13.53 11.74
CA ALA A 68 -7.70 -14.24 12.20
C ALA A 68 -7.90 -15.58 11.48
N ALA A 69 -7.55 -15.65 10.20
CA ALA A 69 -7.66 -16.87 9.38
C ALA A 69 -6.57 -17.92 9.70
N GLY A 70 -5.55 -17.56 10.48
CA GLY A 70 -4.42 -18.44 10.80
C GLY A 70 -3.39 -18.56 9.66
N GLU A 71 -3.43 -17.65 8.68
CA GLU A 71 -2.56 -17.63 7.50
C GLU A 71 -1.23 -16.91 7.82
N TRP A 72 -0.46 -17.51 8.73
CA TRP A 72 0.77 -16.90 9.27
C TRP A 72 1.84 -16.62 8.22
N TYR A 73 1.93 -17.44 7.17
CA TYR A 73 2.92 -17.26 6.12
C TYR A 73 2.62 -16.02 5.27
N SER A 74 1.35 -15.82 4.89
CA SER A 74 0.88 -14.63 4.19
C SER A 74 1.11 -13.36 5.01
N LEU A 75 0.86 -13.43 6.31
CA LEU A 75 1.13 -12.33 7.24
C LEU A 75 2.63 -12.02 7.34
N LEU A 76 3.49 -13.03 7.39
CA LEU A 76 4.94 -12.86 7.49
C LEU A 76 5.52 -12.15 6.25
N ILE A 77 5.01 -12.45 5.05
CA ILE A 77 5.40 -11.75 3.82
C ILE A 77 5.02 -10.27 3.85
N ASN A 78 3.87 -9.92 4.45
CA ASN A 78 3.40 -8.54 4.58
C ASN A 78 4.01 -7.76 5.75
N MET A 79 4.54 -8.46 6.76
CA MET A 79 5.09 -7.84 7.97
C MET A 79 6.16 -6.77 7.69
N PRO A 80 7.13 -6.95 6.76
CA PRO A 80 8.10 -5.92 6.43
C PRO A 80 7.45 -4.63 5.91
N LEU A 81 6.41 -4.75 5.08
CA LEU A 81 5.72 -3.59 4.53
C LEU A 81 4.89 -2.86 5.60
N ILE A 82 4.24 -3.59 6.50
CA ILE A 82 3.53 -3.01 7.65
C ILE A 82 4.50 -2.28 8.57
N ALA A 83 5.62 -2.91 8.93
CA ALA A 83 6.66 -2.29 9.76
C ALA A 83 7.20 -1.02 9.10
N TYR A 84 7.39 -1.05 7.78
CA TYR A 84 7.77 0.10 7.00
C TYR A 84 6.73 1.22 7.05
N HIS A 85 5.43 0.95 6.86
CA HIS A 85 4.36 1.94 6.99
C HIS A 85 4.31 2.59 8.38
N ILE A 86 4.45 1.79 9.44
CA ILE A 86 4.47 2.28 10.83
C ILE A 86 5.69 3.19 11.05
N ASN A 87 6.87 2.74 10.64
CA ASN A 87 8.10 3.52 10.80
C ASN A 87 8.05 4.82 9.99
N ARG A 88 7.50 4.76 8.77
CA ARG A 88 7.32 5.92 7.88
C ARG A 88 6.36 6.93 8.47
N TYR A 89 5.25 6.49 9.06
CA TYR A 89 4.31 7.38 9.74
C TYR A 89 4.89 7.97 11.04
N ARG A 90 5.74 7.23 11.76
CA ARG A 90 6.43 7.74 12.97
C ARG A 90 7.51 8.77 12.67
N THR A 91 8.24 8.59 11.57
CA THR A 91 9.34 9.48 11.16
C THR A 91 8.90 10.59 10.21
N ARG A 92 7.58 10.85 10.13
CA ARG A 92 7.02 11.93 9.31
C ARG A 92 7.48 13.31 9.82
N PRO A 93 7.69 14.29 8.93
CA PRO A 93 7.89 15.68 9.34
C PRO A 93 6.70 16.17 10.16
N VAL A 94 6.96 17.03 11.15
CA VAL A 94 5.90 17.66 11.95
C VAL A 94 5.12 18.60 11.03
N MET A 95 3.85 18.27 10.78
CA MET A 95 2.93 19.07 9.97
C MET A 95 1.67 19.36 10.76
N SER A 96 1.02 20.49 10.47
CA SER A 96 -0.23 20.93 11.11
C SER A 96 -1.45 20.08 10.73
N GLY A 97 -1.36 19.22 9.71
CA GLY A 97 -2.46 18.39 9.22
C GLY A 97 -2.13 16.90 9.10
N PRO A 98 -3.15 16.05 8.87
CA PRO A 98 -2.97 14.65 8.51
C PRO A 98 -2.35 14.54 7.10
N GLY A 99 -1.17 13.93 7.01
CA GLY A 99 -0.45 13.81 5.75
C GLY A 99 0.99 13.33 5.94
N LEU A 100 1.58 12.81 4.88
CA LEU A 100 2.97 12.34 4.86
C LEU A 100 3.88 13.30 4.07
N TYR A 101 3.32 14.02 3.09
CA TYR A 101 4.05 14.86 2.16
C TYR A 101 3.85 16.34 2.50
N ASP A 102 4.97 17.04 2.68
CA ASP A 102 4.99 18.50 2.84
C ASP A 102 5.46 19.14 1.52
N PRO A 103 4.70 20.10 0.96
CA PRO A 103 5.04 20.76 -0.30
C PRO A 103 6.42 21.42 -0.34
N THR A 104 6.95 21.88 0.81
CA THR A 104 8.28 22.52 0.84
C THR A 104 9.40 21.49 0.80
N SER A 105 9.26 20.39 1.52
CA SER A 105 10.24 19.32 1.53
C SER A 105 10.23 18.48 0.25
N ILE A 106 9.08 18.32 -0.42
CA ILE A 106 8.91 17.34 -1.51
C ILE A 106 9.65 17.69 -2.80
N MET A 107 9.91 18.98 -3.04
CA MET A 107 10.63 19.45 -4.22
C MET A 107 12.15 19.23 -4.12
N ASN A 108 12.68 18.80 -2.97
CA ASN A 108 14.08 18.41 -2.90
C ASN A 108 14.32 17.15 -3.75
N ALA A 109 15.36 17.17 -4.59
CA ALA A 109 15.64 16.08 -5.53
C ALA A 109 15.82 14.72 -4.82
N ASP A 110 16.48 14.71 -3.67
CA ASP A 110 16.71 13.49 -2.88
C ASP A 110 15.40 12.92 -2.30
N THR A 111 14.52 13.78 -1.78
CA THR A 111 13.23 13.35 -1.23
C THR A 111 12.29 12.88 -2.32
N LEU A 112 12.28 13.56 -3.48
CA LEU A 112 11.46 13.18 -4.62
C LEU A 112 11.89 11.81 -5.15
N THR A 113 13.18 11.60 -5.35
CA THR A 113 13.74 10.32 -5.80
C THR A 113 13.42 9.20 -4.81
N ARG A 114 13.53 9.48 -3.50
CA ARG A 114 13.13 8.53 -2.46
C ARG A 114 11.65 8.19 -2.54
N CYS A 115 10.76 9.17 -2.66
CA CYS A 115 9.30 8.95 -2.72
C CYS A 115 8.89 8.20 -3.99
N GLN A 116 9.51 8.51 -5.15
CA GLN A 116 9.34 7.74 -6.37
C GLN A 116 9.75 6.27 -6.18
N ARG A 117 10.93 6.04 -5.58
CA ARG A 117 11.41 4.68 -5.32
C ARG A 117 10.49 3.91 -4.37
N GLU A 118 9.99 4.57 -3.33
CA GLU A 118 9.00 4.00 -2.40
C GLU A 118 7.72 3.58 -3.15
N GLY A 119 7.19 4.43 -4.03
CA GLY A 119 6.02 4.11 -4.86
C GLY A 119 6.24 2.90 -5.78
N TRP A 120 7.39 2.82 -6.45
CA TRP A 120 7.75 1.69 -7.30
C TRP A 120 7.94 0.37 -6.54
N ILE A 121 8.58 0.42 -5.37
CA ILE A 121 8.78 -0.77 -4.52
C ILE A 121 7.43 -1.28 -4.01
N LYS A 122 6.55 -0.38 -3.56
CA LYS A 122 5.19 -0.74 -3.14
C LYS A 122 4.38 -1.37 -4.27
N LEU A 123 4.44 -0.77 -5.46
CA LEU A 123 3.76 -1.30 -6.64
C LEU A 123 4.22 -2.72 -6.95
N ALA A 124 5.53 -2.96 -6.96
CA ALA A 124 6.10 -4.29 -7.19
C ALA A 124 5.66 -5.29 -6.10
N PHE A 125 5.65 -4.86 -4.83
CA PHE A 125 5.21 -5.69 -3.71
C PHE A 125 3.73 -6.08 -3.82
N TYR A 126 2.83 -5.13 -4.08
CA TYR A 126 1.40 -5.39 -4.25
C TYR A 126 1.15 -6.28 -5.47
N LEU A 127 1.83 -6.03 -6.60
CA LEU A 127 1.70 -6.86 -7.79
C LEU A 127 2.13 -8.33 -7.54
N LEU A 128 3.24 -8.56 -6.83
CA LEU A 128 3.67 -9.90 -6.47
C LEU A 128 2.71 -10.56 -5.46
N SER A 129 2.22 -9.77 -4.50
CA SER A 129 1.24 -10.21 -3.50
C SER A 129 -0.09 -10.61 -4.15
N PHE A 130 -0.53 -9.90 -5.19
CA PHE A 130 -1.72 -10.22 -5.96
C PHE A 130 -1.69 -11.65 -6.51
N PHE A 131 -0.61 -12.02 -7.21
CA PHE A 131 -0.45 -13.37 -7.75
C PHE A 131 -0.35 -14.41 -6.63
N TYR A 132 0.28 -14.07 -5.52
CA TYR A 132 0.36 -14.93 -4.35
C TYR A 132 -1.02 -15.17 -3.70
N TYR A 133 -1.84 -14.13 -3.52
CA TYR A 133 -3.20 -14.27 -2.98
C TYR A 133 -4.11 -15.05 -3.92
N LEU A 134 -3.93 -14.89 -5.24
CA LEU A 134 -4.65 -15.69 -6.23
C LEU A 134 -4.30 -17.18 -6.08
N TYR A 135 -3.01 -17.49 -5.96
CA TYR A 135 -2.56 -18.86 -5.70
C TYR A 135 -3.11 -19.41 -4.37
N GLY A 136 -3.00 -18.63 -3.28
CA GLY A 136 -3.51 -19.01 -1.95
C GLY A 136 -5.01 -19.28 -1.95
N MET A 137 -5.79 -18.43 -2.62
CA MET A 137 -7.23 -18.63 -2.81
C MET A 137 -7.53 -19.96 -3.52
N ILE A 138 -6.88 -20.23 -4.65
CA ILE A 138 -7.09 -21.47 -5.42
C ILE A 138 -6.69 -22.70 -4.60
N TYR A 139 -5.54 -22.63 -3.92
CA TYR A 139 -5.07 -23.72 -3.07
C TYR A 139 -6.08 -24.03 -1.97
N CYS A 140 -6.54 -23.02 -1.23
CA CYS A 140 -7.54 -23.19 -0.17
C CYS A 140 -8.90 -23.66 -0.68
N LEU A 141 -9.26 -23.40 -1.94
CA LEU A 141 -10.53 -23.88 -2.54
C LEU A 141 -10.43 -25.32 -3.06
N ILE A 142 -9.25 -25.77 -3.48
CA ILE A 142 -9.03 -27.14 -3.99
C ILE A 142 -8.68 -28.10 -2.86
N SER A 143 -7.98 -27.64 -1.82
CA SER A 143 -7.55 -28.47 -0.69
C SER A 143 -8.64 -28.71 0.36
N THR A 144 -9.88 -28.27 0.10
CA THR A 144 -11.08 -28.51 0.93
C THR A 144 -11.91 -29.66 0.42
#